data_AF-A0A353PSI7-F1
#
_entry.id   AF-A0A353PSI7-F1
#
_cell.length_a   1.000
_cell.length_b   1.000
_cell.length_c   1.000
_cell.angle_alpha   90.00
_cell.angle_beta   90.00
_cell.angle_gamma   90.00
#
_symmetry.space_group_name_H-M   'P 1'
#
loop_
_entity.id
_entity.type
_entity.pdbx_description
1 polymer ?
#
loop_
_entity_poly.entity_id
_entity_poly.type
_entity_poly.pdbx_seq_one_letter_code
_entity_poly.pdbx_strand_id
1 'polypeptide(L)' 'ENKAVGVLLETAHPAKFGDIVQTAIGREPVMPDRLEKVLYLPNTALPMENNYEVFKSWLLENL' A
#
# COMPACT_ATOMS: atom_id res chain seq x y z
N GLU A 1 16.79 -33.37 21.37
CA GLU A 1 16.85 -32.01 20.79
C GLU A 1 15.48 -31.64 20.26
N ASN A 2 14.88 -30.53 20.69
CA ASN A 2 13.60 -30.07 20.16
C ASN A 2 13.85 -29.23 18.90
N LYS A 3 13.49 -29.78 17.73
CA LYS A 3 13.47 -29.04 16.48
C LYS A 3 12.07 -28.44 16.29
N ALA A 4 12.01 -27.15 15.96
CA ALA A 4 10.78 -26.45 15.62
C ALA A 4 10.92 -25.82 14.22
N VAL A 5 9.81 -25.68 13.50
CA VAL A 5 9.74 -24.98 12.22
C VAL A 5 9.10 -23.61 12.45
N GLY A 6 9.80 -22.55 12.06
CA GLY A 6 9.26 -21.20 12.03
C GLY A 6 8.66 -20.89 10.66
N VAL A 7 7.43 -20.37 10.65
CA VAL A 7 6.78 -19.84 9.45
C VAL A 7 6.57 -18.35 9.67
N LEU A 8 7.12 -17.52 8.77
CA LEU A 8 6.92 -16.09 8.76
C LEU A 8 6.17 -15.72 7.48
N LEU A 9 5.03 -15.04 7.64
CA LEU A 9 4.21 -14.61 6.52
C LEU A 9 4.60 -13.19 6.12
N GLU A 10 5.02 -13.04 4.87
CA GLU A 10 5.24 -11.73 4.27
C GLU A 10 3.88 -11.11 3.90
N THR A 11 3.41 -10.16 4.72
CA THR A 11 2.08 -9.53 4.54
C THR A 11 2.08 -8.45 3.44
N ALA A 12 3.26 -8.02 3.00
CA ALA A 12 3.43 -6.98 2.00
C ALA A 12 4.79 -7.07 1.31
N HIS A 13 4.81 -6.79 0.01
CA HIS A 13 6.04 -6.70 -0.79
C HIS A 13 6.88 -5.46 -0.37
N PRO A 14 8.23 -5.54 -0.34
CA PRO A 14 9.11 -4.45 0.12
C PRO A 14 8.92 -3.13 -0.64
N ALA A 15 8.62 -3.21 -1.94
CA ALA A 15 8.36 -2.04 -2.78
C ALA A 15 7.18 -1.16 -2.32
N LYS A 16 6.29 -1.67 -1.45
CA LYS A 16 5.22 -0.85 -0.84
C LYS A 16 5.75 0.14 0.21
N PHE A 17 6.95 -0.07 0.71
CA PHE A 17 7.58 0.70 1.80
C PHE A 17 9.04 1.03 1.45
N GLY A 18 9.26 1.54 0.23
CA GLY A 18 10.59 1.79 -0.36
C GLY A 18 11.55 2.50 0.60
N ASP A 19 11.16 3.65 1.13
CA ASP A 19 12.00 4.48 2.00
C ASP A 19 12.51 3.74 3.25
N ILE A 20 11.62 2.98 3.90
CA ILE A 20 11.94 2.20 5.10
C ILE A 20 12.91 1.07 4.74
N VAL A 21 12.63 0.37 3.64
CA VAL A 21 13.46 -0.74 3.18
C VAL A 21 14.85 -0.23 2.79
N GLN A 22 14.93 0.83 1.98
CA GLN A 22 16.19 1.45 1.58
C GLN A 22 17.02 1.90 2.78
N THR A 23 16.39 2.53 3.77
CA THR A 23 17.07 2.92 5.03
C THR A 23 17.64 1.71 5.76
N ALA A 24 16.90 0.59 5.80
CA ALA A 24 17.31 -0.62 6.51
C ALA A 24 18.41 -1.42 5.80
N ILE A 25 18.40 -1.46 4.46
CA ILE A 25 19.30 -2.35 3.67
C ILE A 25 20.30 -1.61 2.78
N GLY A 26 20.26 -0.28 2.73
CA GLY A 26 21.18 0.57 1.95
C GLY A 26 20.95 0.56 0.43
N ARG A 27 19.82 0.03 -0.04
CA ARG A 27 19.47 -0.02 -1.48
C ARG A 27 17.95 -0.04 -1.67
N GLU A 28 17.51 0.47 -2.81
CA GLU A 28 16.09 0.44 -3.20
C GLU A 28 15.60 -1.01 -3.38
N PRO A 29 14.40 -1.36 -2.89
CA PRO A 29 13.78 -2.63 -3.23
C PRO A 29 13.44 -2.70 -4.73
N VAL A 30 13.47 -3.90 -5.29
CA VAL A 30 13.04 -4.12 -6.68
C VAL A 30 11.56 -3.76 -6.82
N MET A 31 11.24 -2.87 -7.75
CA MET A 31 9.86 -2.50 -8.07
C MET A 31 9.25 -3.54 -9.03
N PRO A 32 8.09 -4.14 -8.71
CA PRO A 32 7.40 -5.00 -9.66
C PRO A 32 6.76 -4.18 -10.80
N ASP A 33 6.86 -4.65 -12.05
CA ASP A 33 6.32 -3.97 -13.25
C ASP A 33 4.85 -3.56 -13.11
N ARG A 34 4.04 -4.40 -12.47
CA ARG A 34 2.60 -4.10 -12.25
C ARG A 34 2.41 -2.93 -11.29
N LEU A 35 3.23 -2.82 -10.25
CA LEU A 35 3.13 -1.74 -9.27
C LEU A 35 3.67 -0.45 -9.88
N GLU A 36 4.77 -0.51 -10.61
CA GLU A 36 5.36 0.63 -11.33
C GLU A 36 4.34 1.29 -12.27
N LYS A 37 3.63 0.49 -13.08
CA LYS A 37 2.59 1.00 -13.99
C LYS A 37 1.48 1.77 -13.27
N VAL A 38 1.14 1.40 -12.03
CA VAL A 38 0.08 2.05 -11.25
C VAL A 38 0.53 3.42 -10.72
N LEU A 39 1.82 3.60 -10.41
CA LEU A 39 2.37 4.87 -9.91
C LEU A 39 2.25 6.01 -10.94
N TYR A 40 2.19 5.69 -12.22
CA TYR A 40 2.06 6.66 -13.31
C TYR A 40 0.61 6.93 -13.72
N LEU A 41 -0.39 6.26 -13.11
CA LEU A 41 -1.80 6.54 -13.39
C LEU A 41 -2.23 7.84 -12.70
N PRO A 42 -3.15 8.61 -13.31
CA PRO A 42 -3.67 9.82 -12.69
C PRO A 42 -4.39 9.47 -11.38
N ASN A 43 -4.16 10.28 -10.34
CA ASN A 43 -4.86 10.15 -9.08
C ASN A 43 -6.29 10.71 -9.23
N THR A 44 -7.29 9.87 -8.97
CA THR A 44 -8.71 10.23 -9.04
C THR A 44 -9.37 10.29 -7.65
N ALA A 45 -8.59 10.29 -6.57
CA ALA A 45 -9.11 10.39 -5.21
C ALA A 45 -9.72 11.79 -4.98
N LEU A 46 -10.94 11.82 -4.44
CA LEU A 46 -11.63 13.05 -4.07
C LEU A 46 -11.38 13.34 -2.58
N PRO A 47 -10.81 14.49 -2.21
CA PRO A 47 -10.66 14.88 -0.82
C PRO A 47 -12.04 15.13 -0.20
N MET A 48 -12.22 14.69 1.04
CA MET A 48 -13.48 14.79 1.75
C MET A 48 -13.24 15.08 3.23
N GLU A 49 -14.15 15.82 3.85
CA GLU A 49 -14.13 16.03 5.30
C GLU A 49 -14.34 14.71 6.05
N ASN A 50 -13.81 14.63 7.27
CA ASN A 50 -14.07 13.51 8.17
C ASN A 50 -15.48 13.62 8.78
N ASN A 51 -16.49 13.59 7.92
CA ASN A 51 -17.90 13.75 8.27
C ASN A 51 -18.73 12.66 7.59
N TYR A 52 -19.43 11.88 8.40
CA TYR A 52 -20.22 10.75 7.92
C TYR A 52 -21.36 11.15 6.99
N GLU A 53 -22.07 12.24 7.28
CA GLU A 53 -23.21 12.66 6.47
C GLU A 53 -22.76 13.19 5.10
N VAL A 54 -21.61 13.86 5.03
CA VAL A 54 -20.98 14.27 3.77
C VAL A 54 -20.61 13.06 2.93
N PHE A 55 -19.95 12.06 3.54
CA PHE A 55 -19.58 10.82 2.85
C PHE A 55 -20.80 10.05 2.34
N LYS A 56 -21.81 9.87 3.20
CA LYS A 56 -23.03 9.15 2.86
C LYS A 56 -23.78 9.80 1.70
N SER A 57 -23.93 11.13 1.74
CA SER A 57 -24.62 11.87 0.68
C SER A 57 -23.88 11.76 -0.65
N TRP A 58 -22.56 11.98 -0.64
CA TRP A 58 -21.73 11.80 -1.83
C TRP A 58 -21.83 10.38 -2.40
N LEU A 59 -21.78 9.36 -1.55
CA LEU A 59 -21.85 7.97 -1.97
C LEU A 59 -23.20 7.63 -2.62
N LEU A 60 -24.32 8.09 -2.06
CA LEU A 60 -25.66 7.83 -2.61
C LEU A 60 -25.92 8.58 -3.92
N GLU A 61 -25.25 9.71 -4.16
CA GLU A 61 -25.37 10.49 -5.39
C GLU A 61 -24.49 9.96 -6.53
N ASN A 62 -23.42 9.21 -6.21
CA ASN A 62 -22.37 8.80 -7.16
C ASN A 62 -22.19 7.28 -7.29
N LEU A 63 -23.07 6.48 -6.68
CA LEU A 63 -23.22 5.04 -6.91
C LEU A 63 -24.12 4.77 -8.13
#